data_AF-A0A482ZN18-F1
#
_entry.id   AF-A0A482ZN18-F1
#
_cell.length_a   1.000
_cell.length_b   1.000
_cell.length_c   1.000
_cell.angle_alpha   90.00
_cell.angle_beta   90.00
_cell.angle_gamma   90.00
#
_symmetry.space_group_name_H-M   'P 1'
#
loop_
_entity.id
_entity.type
_entity.pdbx_description
1 polymer ?
#
loop_
_entity_poly.entity_id
_entity_poly.type
_entity_poly.pdbx_seq_one_letter_code
_entity_poly.pdbx_strand_id
1 'polypeptide(L)' 'MQSKVCQDGSKALMSYSNRELGQWILRDILALKEGELLTYEKLQILGIDSVRIDKIGDLEFEINFAKIGSYETFQEIYL' A
#
# COMPACT_ATOMS: atom_id res chain seq x y z
N MET A 1 10.33 5.20 -6.71
CA MET A 1 9.25 5.14 -7.72
C MET A 1 8.52 6.47 -7.74
N GLN A 2 8.45 7.17 -8.88
CA GLN A 2 7.70 8.42 -8.95
C GLN A 2 6.20 8.12 -8.86
N SER A 3 5.48 8.82 -7.97
CA SER A 3 4.07 8.59 -7.71
C SER A 3 3.34 9.91 -7.46
N LYS A 4 2.01 9.90 -7.59
CA LYS A 4 1.16 11.05 -7.30
C LYS A 4 -0.18 10.62 -6.71
N VAL A 5 -0.76 11.52 -5.92
CA VAL A 5 -2.17 11.47 -5.53
C VAL A 5 -3.01 12.04 -6.67
N CYS A 6 -4.13 11.39 -7.00
CA CYS A 6 -4.97 11.77 -8.14
C CYS A 6 -6.41 11.23 -8.00
N GLN A 7 -7.20 11.44 -9.07
CA GLN A 7 -8.65 11.17 -9.16
C GLN A 7 -9.50 12.08 -8.26
N ASP A 8 -10.81 12.00 -8.45
CA ASP A 8 -11.76 12.83 -7.71
C ASP A 8 -11.67 12.55 -6.21
N GLY A 9 -11.60 13.62 -5.41
CA GLY A 9 -11.36 13.55 -3.97
C GLY A 9 -9.97 13.05 -3.56
N SER A 10 -8.97 13.05 -4.45
CA SER A 10 -7.60 12.59 -4.14
C SER A 10 -7.53 11.15 -3.65
N LYS A 11 -8.50 10.31 -4.06
CA LYS A 11 -8.69 8.95 -3.54
C LYS A 11 -7.66 7.93 -4.01
N ALA A 12 -6.86 8.24 -5.04
CA ALA A 12 -5.93 7.28 -5.63
C ALA A 12 -4.48 7.74 -5.48
N LEU A 13 -3.63 6.87 -4.93
CA LEU A 13 -2.17 6.96 -5.04
C LEU A 13 -1.71 6.07 -6.19
N MET A 14 -1.14 6.67 -7.24
CA MET A 14 -0.71 5.95 -8.44
C MET A 14 0.76 6.24 -8.73
N SER A 15 1.50 5.18 -9.05
CA SER A 15 2.85 5.31 -9.59
C SER A 15 2.81 5.75 -11.06
N TYR A 16 3.92 6.30 -11.55
CA TYR A 16 4.08 6.59 -12.98
C TYR A 16 3.85 5.34 -13.84
N SER A 17 4.33 4.18 -13.37
CA SER A 17 4.10 2.87 -13.99
C SER A 17 3.38 1.93 -13.02
N ASN A 18 2.05 1.85 -13.09
CA ASN A 18 1.28 0.94 -12.23
C ASN A 18 1.60 -0.55 -12.46
N ARG A 19 2.24 -0.88 -13.59
CA ARG A 19 2.81 -2.20 -13.81
C ARG A 19 3.97 -2.48 -12.86
N GLU A 20 4.84 -1.50 -12.61
CA GLU A 20 5.95 -1.62 -11.65
C GLU A 20 5.43 -1.68 -10.20
N LEU A 21 4.46 -0.83 -9.84
CA LEU A 21 3.81 -0.91 -8.53
C LEU A 21 3.13 -2.25 -8.31
N GLY A 22 2.39 -2.74 -9.31
CA GLY A 22 1.74 -4.05 -9.26
C GLY A 22 2.72 -5.21 -9.17
N GLN A 23 3.86 -5.15 -9.88
CA GLN A 23 4.93 -6.14 -9.77
C GLN A 23 5.50 -6.17 -8.35
N TRP A 24 5.87 -5.00 -7.82
CA TRP A 24 6.42 -4.88 -6.47
C TRP A 24 5.47 -5.45 -5.42
N ILE A 25 4.18 -5.05 -5.43
CA ILE A 25 3.20 -5.54 -4.46
C ILE A 25 2.91 -7.02 -4.65
N LEU A 26 2.44 -7.43 -5.84
CA LEU A 26 1.82 -8.74 -6.04
C LEU A 26 2.83 -9.87 -6.18
N ARG A 27 4.03 -9.59 -6.71
CA ARG A 27 5.02 -10.62 -7.04
C ARG A 27 6.21 -10.58 -6.09
N ASP A 28 6.80 -9.41 -5.90
CA ASP A 28 8.04 -9.31 -5.13
C ASP A 28 7.78 -9.43 -3.63
N ILE A 29 6.69 -8.80 -3.13
CA ILE A 29 6.32 -8.86 -1.71
C ILE A 29 5.35 -10.00 -1.41
N LEU A 30 4.22 -10.08 -2.12
CA LEU A 30 3.16 -11.05 -1.79
C LEU A 30 3.34 -12.43 -2.46
N ALA A 31 4.32 -12.56 -3.37
CA ALA A 31 4.67 -13.82 -4.04
C ALA A 31 3.48 -14.57 -4.68
N LEU A 32 2.45 -13.83 -5.13
CA LEU A 32 1.28 -14.42 -5.77
C LEU A 32 1.63 -14.89 -7.18
N LYS A 33 1.06 -16.03 -7.59
CA LYS A 33 1.17 -16.50 -8.97
C LYS A 33 0.36 -15.62 -9.92
N GLU A 34 0.69 -15.66 -11.21
CA GLU A 34 -0.14 -15.02 -12.22
C GLU A 34 -1.56 -15.59 -12.19
N GLY A 35 -2.57 -14.71 -12.21
CA GLY A 35 -3.98 -15.08 -12.05
C GLY A 35 -4.43 -15.42 -10.63
N GLU A 36 -3.52 -15.50 -9.64
CA GLU A 36 -3.89 -15.73 -8.25
C GLU A 36 -4.51 -14.47 -7.63
N LEU A 37 -5.72 -14.62 -7.07
CA LEU A 37 -6.42 -13.54 -6.42
C LEU A 37 -5.86 -13.28 -5.02
N LEU A 38 -5.51 -12.02 -4.75
CA LEU A 38 -5.26 -11.53 -3.40
C LEU A 38 -6.60 -11.34 -2.70
N THR A 39 -6.86 -12.15 -1.66
CA THR A 39 -8.05 -12.01 -0.81
C THR A 39 -7.67 -11.40 0.53
N TYR A 40 -8.66 -10.89 1.26
CA TYR A 40 -8.42 -10.33 2.59
C TYR A 40 -7.92 -11.41 3.57
N GLU A 41 -8.40 -12.64 3.48
CA GLU A 41 -7.93 -13.74 4.33
C GLU A 41 -6.43 -14.01 4.15
N LYS A 42 -5.90 -13.89 2.92
CA LYS A 42 -4.44 -14.00 2.67
C LYS A 42 -3.67 -12.88 3.35
N LEU A 43 -4.19 -11.66 3.31
CA LEU A 43 -3.61 -10.51 4.00
C LEU A 43 -3.64 -10.71 5.52
N GLN A 44 -4.72 -11.28 6.06
CA GLN A 44 -4.83 -11.65 7.48
C GLN A 44 -3.82 -12.71 7.91
N ILE A 45 -3.57 -13.72 7.09
CA ILE A 45 -2.52 -14.72 7.35
C ILE A 45 -1.13 -14.06 7.44
N LEU A 46 -0.89 -13.01 6.63
CA LEU A 46 0.34 -12.22 6.66
C LEU A 46 0.36 -11.17 7.78
N GLY A 47 -0.77 -10.94 8.46
CA GLY A 47 -0.91 -9.98 9.55
C GLY A 47 -0.93 -8.52 9.11
N ILE A 48 -1.29 -8.22 7.86
CA ILE A 48 -1.27 -6.88 7.26
C ILE A 48 -2.63 -6.54 6.62
N ASP A 49 -3.01 -5.27 6.57
CA ASP A 49 -4.24 -4.80 5.88
C ASP A 49 -4.14 -3.39 5.29
N SER A 50 -3.03 -2.71 5.56
CA SER A 50 -2.85 -1.30 5.24
C SER A 50 -1.39 -1.03 4.89
N VAL A 51 -1.13 0.14 4.32
CA VAL A 51 0.22 0.67 4.12
C VAL A 51 0.38 1.96 4.90
N ARG A 52 1.56 2.17 5.47
CA ARG A 52 1.98 3.43 6.07
C ARG A 52 2.87 4.16 5.08
N ILE A 53 2.61 5.46 4.90
CA ILE A 53 3.44 6.35 4.09
C ILE A 53 4.18 7.29 5.03
N ASP A 54 5.49 7.17 5.07
CA ASP A 54 6.35 7.99 5.92
C ASP A 54 7.05 9.05 5.06
N LYS A 55 6.94 10.34 5.40
CA LYS A 55 7.70 11.40 4.72
C LYS A 55 9.13 11.41 5.27
N ILE A 56 10.10 11.13 4.42
CA ILE A 56 11.53 11.04 4.80
C ILE A 56 12.38 12.18 4.21
N GLY A 57 11.80 12.97 3.31
CA GLY A 57 12.43 14.16 2.73
C GLY A 57 11.38 15.06 2.05
N ASP A 58 11.82 16.09 1.34
CA ASP A 58 10.91 17.08 0.74
C ASP A 58 9.94 16.47 -0.28
N LEU A 59 10.48 15.63 -1.17
CA LEU A 59 9.75 14.90 -2.21
C LEU A 59 9.98 13.38 -2.11
N GLU A 60 10.46 12.93 -0.94
CA GLU A 60 10.83 11.54 -0.70
C GLU A 60 9.94 10.94 0.39
N PHE A 61 9.37 9.78 0.07
CA PHE A 61 8.43 9.06 0.92
C PHE A 61 8.77 7.57 0.89
N GLU A 62 8.60 6.92 2.03
CA GLU A 62 8.69 5.48 2.18
C GLU A 62 7.28 4.87 2.28
N ILE A 63 7.10 3.69 1.69
CA ILE A 63 5.87 2.91 1.78
C ILE A 63 6.16 1.59 2.49
N ASN A 64 5.44 1.33 3.57
CA ASN A 64 5.61 0.15 4.41
C ASN A 64 4.27 -0.57 4.59
N PHE A 65 4.26 -1.90 4.55
CA PHE A 65 3.08 -2.65 5.00
C PHE A 65 2.89 -2.48 6.50
N ALA A 66 1.66 -2.21 6.91
CA ALA A 66 1.29 -2.00 8.29
C ALA A 66 0.47 -3.18 8.81
N LYS A 67 0.62 -3.45 10.11
CA LYS A 67 -0.08 -4.54 10.77
C LYS A 67 -1.59 -4.28 10.78
N ILE A 68 -2.37 -5.35 10.82
CA ILE A 68 -3.82 -5.24 11.03
C ILE A 68 -4.15 -4.36 12.24
N GLY A 69 -5.12 -3.46 12.07
CA GLY A 69 -5.53 -2.50 13.10
C GLY A 69 -4.72 -1.19 13.12
N SER A 70 -3.65 -1.08 12.33
CA SER A 70 -2.80 0.13 12.33
C SER A 70 -3.53 1.34 11.78
N TYR A 71 -4.39 1.16 10.78
CA TYR A 71 -5.16 2.26 10.20
C TYR A 71 -6.20 2.78 11.18
N GLU A 72 -6.94 1.90 11.83
CA GLU A 72 -7.95 2.24 12.85
C GLU A 72 -7.30 2.99 14.01
N THR A 73 -6.15 2.49 14.48
CA THR A 73 -5.35 3.16 15.52
C THR A 73 -4.94 4.57 15.07
N PHE A 74 -4.52 4.73 13.80
CA PHE A 74 -4.18 6.04 13.25
C PHE A 74 -5.41 6.97 13.22
N GLN A 75 -6.57 6.46 12.82
CA GLN A 75 -7.81 7.25 12.83
C GLN A 75 -8.14 7.70 14.25
N GLU A 76 -8.14 6.79 15.23
CA GLU A 76 -8.47 7.11 16.63
C GLU A 76 -7.54 8.17 17.26
N ILE A 77 -6.26 8.19 16.87
CA ILE A 77 -5.27 9.13 17.42
C ILE A 77 -5.30 10.49 16.72
N TYR A 78 -5.53 10.52 15.40
CA TYR A 78 -5.25 11.70 14.58
C TYR A 78 -6.45 12.27 13.81
N LEU A 79 -7.59 11.57 13.74
CA LEU A 79 -8.80 11.99 13.02
C LEU A 79 -10.00 12.13 13.98
#